data_AF-A0A920PH85-F1
#
_entry.id   AF-A0A920PH85-F1
#
_cell.length_a   1.000
_cell.length_b   1.000
_cell.length_c   1.000
_cell.angle_alpha   90.00
_cell.angle_beta   90.00
_cell.angle_gamma   90.00
#
_symmetry.space_group_name_H-M   'P 1'
#
loop_
_entity.id
_entity.type
_entity.pdbx_description
1 polymer ?
#
loop_
_entity_poly.entity_id
_entity_poly.type
_entity_poly.pdbx_seq_one_letter_code
_entity_poly.pdbx_strand_id
1 'polypeptide(L)'
;MRKTFLIPTILCLIVASASYSQTAEETDAEPGYWTNLFSATIRYTVQIPEAFDVDTYFDRGGELKSDLDYTGSWWVEGDEGTQMFCYLMTSSIREPSQLSECFPLVLMNNPRIGAKWPGFFKEGIMYEAIVVEGRP
;
A
#
# COMPACT_ATOMS: atom_id res chain seq x y z
N MET A 1 33.31 -14.33 -51.63
CA MET A 1 33.36 -13.03 -50.92
C MET A 1 32.09 -12.86 -50.11
N ARG A 2 32.25 -12.58 -48.80
CA ARG A 2 31.30 -12.17 -47.75
C ARG A 2 29.81 -12.51 -47.87
N LYS A 3 29.35 -13.42 -46.99
CA LYS A 3 27.95 -13.56 -46.55
C LYS A 3 27.63 -12.43 -45.56
N THR A 4 26.61 -11.62 -45.85
CA THR A 4 26.10 -10.61 -44.91
C THR A 4 24.85 -11.16 -44.25
N PHE A 5 24.99 -11.65 -43.01
CA PHE A 5 23.85 -11.95 -42.15
C PHE A 5 23.43 -10.64 -41.47
N LEU A 6 22.21 -10.17 -41.77
CA LEU A 6 21.55 -9.10 -41.02
C LEU A 6 20.85 -9.74 -39.81
N ILE A 7 21.37 -9.49 -38.63
CA ILE A 7 20.71 -9.83 -37.36
C ILE A 7 19.75 -8.66 -37.05
N PRO A 8 18.44 -8.88 -36.88
CA PRO A 8 17.58 -7.84 -36.36
C PRO A 8 17.85 -7.70 -34.86
N THR A 9 18.33 -6.53 -34.46
CA THR A 9 18.50 -6.13 -33.06
C THR A 9 17.12 -6.07 -32.42
N ILE A 10 16.82 -7.04 -31.57
CA ILE A 10 15.65 -7.02 -30.68
C ILE A 10 15.88 -5.89 -29.68
N LEU A 11 15.17 -4.77 -29.88
CA LEU A 11 15.08 -3.70 -28.91
C LEU A 11 14.21 -4.20 -27.76
N CYS A 12 14.83 -4.88 -26.79
CA CYS A 12 14.20 -5.11 -25.48
C CYS A 12 13.96 -3.74 -24.85
N LEU A 13 12.73 -3.24 -24.97
CA LEU A 13 12.19 -2.20 -24.11
C LEU A 13 12.17 -2.78 -22.68
N ILE A 14 13.25 -2.55 -21.94
CA ILE A 14 13.23 -2.65 -20.49
C ILE A 14 12.31 -1.51 -20.05
N VAL A 15 11.06 -1.85 -19.74
CA VAL A 15 10.19 -0.96 -18.98
C VAL A 15 10.85 -0.85 -17.62
N ALA A 16 11.70 0.16 -17.45
CA ALA A 16 12.15 0.56 -16.15
C ALA A 16 10.89 1.01 -15.41
N SER A 17 10.39 0.18 -14.50
CA SER A 17 9.46 0.61 -13.47
C SER A 17 10.15 1.77 -12.76
N ALA A 18 9.75 2.99 -13.12
CA ALA A 18 10.19 4.17 -12.39
C ALA A 18 9.69 3.99 -10.97
N SER A 19 10.57 3.54 -10.08
CA SER A 19 10.39 3.66 -8.64
C SER A 19 10.36 5.15 -8.34
N TYR A 20 9.19 5.76 -8.52
CA TYR A 20 8.94 7.12 -8.06
C TYR A 20 9.08 7.04 -6.55
N SER A 21 10.23 7.49 -6.04
CA SER A 21 10.41 7.77 -4.63
C SER A 21 9.42 8.88 -4.30
N GLN A 22 8.23 8.51 -3.83
CA GLN A 22 7.18 9.46 -3.50
C GLN A 22 7.67 10.30 -2.31
N THR A 23 7.85 11.59 -2.54
CA THR A 23 8.14 12.55 -1.48
C THR A 23 6.86 12.76 -0.68
N ALA A 24 6.72 12.00 0.42
CA ALA A 24 5.62 12.12 1.37
C ALA A 24 5.38 13.57 1.86
N GLU A 25 6.34 14.47 1.72
CA GLU A 25 6.23 15.88 2.14
C GLU A 25 5.45 16.77 1.15
N GLU A 26 5.09 16.28 -0.04
CA GLU A 26 4.42 17.05 -1.11
C GLU A 26 3.05 16.47 -1.49
N THR A 27 2.33 15.92 -0.52
CA THR A 27 1.02 15.29 -0.75
C THR A 27 -0.13 16.03 -0.08
N ASP A 28 -1.36 15.78 -0.51
CA ASP A 28 -2.60 16.34 0.07
C ASP A 28 -2.90 15.89 1.52
N ALA A 29 -2.01 15.11 2.14
CA ALA A 29 -2.18 14.61 3.49
C ALA A 29 -1.97 15.70 4.56
N GLU A 30 -2.73 15.62 5.66
CA GLU A 30 -2.54 16.51 6.81
C GLU A 30 -1.13 16.39 7.42
N PRO A 31 -0.55 17.47 7.97
CA PRO A 31 0.74 17.44 8.64
C PRO A 31 0.84 16.33 9.69
N GLY A 32 1.91 15.53 9.59
CA GLY A 32 2.19 14.42 10.49
C GLY A 32 1.47 13.11 10.15
N TYR A 33 0.58 13.07 9.15
CA TYR A 33 -0.02 11.83 8.65
C TYR A 33 1.06 10.77 8.34
N TRP A 34 2.05 11.13 7.53
CA TRP A 34 3.13 10.23 7.12
C TRP A 34 4.01 9.78 8.27
N THR A 35 4.38 10.69 9.17
CA THR A 35 5.14 10.34 10.37
C THR A 35 4.41 9.27 11.17
N ASN A 36 3.10 9.46 11.37
CA ASN A 36 2.29 8.49 12.11
C ASN A 36 2.10 7.18 11.37
N LEU A 37 1.80 7.22 10.07
CA LEU A 37 1.72 6.03 9.22
C LEU A 37 3.01 5.21 9.31
N PHE A 38 4.16 5.88 9.26
CA PHE A 38 5.49 5.27 9.30
C PHE A 38 6.02 4.95 10.71
N SER A 39 5.27 5.26 11.77
CA SER A 39 5.66 4.93 13.15
C SER A 39 4.66 4.02 13.86
N ALA A 40 3.42 3.96 13.38
CA ALA A 40 2.35 3.16 13.97
C ALA A 40 2.21 1.81 13.28
N THR A 41 1.38 0.98 13.91
CA THR A 41 0.81 -0.25 13.35
C THR A 41 -0.64 0.02 12.98
N ILE A 42 -1.06 -0.37 11.79
CA ILE A 42 -2.48 -0.37 11.41
C ILE A 42 -2.99 -1.80 11.49
N ARG A 43 -3.82 -2.10 12.50
CA ARG A 43 -4.47 -3.41 12.63
C ARG A 43 -5.77 -3.38 11.86
N TYR A 44 -5.94 -4.33 10.94
CA TYR A 44 -7.21 -4.59 10.28
C TYR A 44 -7.82 -5.86 10.85
N THR A 45 -9.03 -5.77 11.39
CA THR A 45 -9.88 -6.93 11.65
C THR A 45 -10.67 -7.24 10.39
N VAL A 46 -10.24 -8.27 9.65
CA VAL A 46 -10.84 -8.71 8.39
C VAL A 46 -12.10 -9.52 8.68
N GLN A 47 -13.26 -9.04 8.21
CA GLN A 47 -14.57 -9.61 8.54
C GLN A 47 -15.05 -10.60 7.48
N ILE A 48 -14.52 -11.81 7.56
CA ILE A 48 -14.98 -13.01 6.82
C ILE A 48 -15.59 -14.03 7.82
N PRO A 49 -16.14 -15.19 7.41
CA PRO A 49 -16.73 -16.15 8.35
C PRO A 49 -15.83 -16.55 9.52
N GLU A 50 -14.51 -16.68 9.27
CA GLU A 50 -13.48 -16.75 10.31
C GLU A 50 -12.68 -15.45 10.31
N ALA A 51 -13.16 -14.45 11.04
CA ALA A 51 -12.50 -13.16 11.16
C ALA A 51 -11.10 -13.30 11.78
N PHE A 52 -10.16 -12.48 11.31
CA PHE A 52 -8.80 -12.45 11.82
C PHE A 52 -8.25 -11.02 11.81
N ASP A 53 -7.27 -10.77 12.68
CA ASP A 53 -6.53 -9.52 12.70
C ASP A 53 -5.25 -9.64 11.86
N VAL A 54 -4.89 -8.57 11.16
CA VAL A 54 -3.61 -8.42 10.48
C VAL A 54 -3.02 -7.05 10.83
N ASP A 55 -1.84 -7.05 11.44
CA ASP A 55 -1.07 -5.85 11.76
C ASP A 55 -0.23 -5.47 10.57
N THR A 56 -0.46 -4.28 10.02
CA THR A 56 0.23 -3.80 8.81
C THR A 56 1.18 -2.65 9.14
N TYR A 57 2.37 -2.70 8.56
CA TYR A 57 3.45 -1.73 8.75
C TYR A 57 3.87 -1.16 7.41
N PHE A 58 3.62 0.13 7.21
CA PHE A 58 3.98 0.87 5.99
C PHE A 58 5.36 1.50 6.15
N ASP A 59 6.25 1.38 5.17
CA ASP A 59 7.55 2.06 5.22
C ASP A 59 7.63 3.25 4.25
N ARG A 60 8.71 4.02 4.35
CA ARG A 60 8.94 5.19 3.48
C ARG A 60 9.27 4.81 2.04
N GLY A 61 9.61 3.54 1.79
CA GLY A 61 10.04 3.03 0.49
C GLY A 61 8.89 2.58 -0.42
N GLY A 62 7.63 2.68 0.05
CA GLY A 62 6.48 2.18 -0.70
C GLY A 62 6.17 0.72 -0.42
N GLU A 63 6.81 0.08 0.56
CA GLU A 63 6.50 -1.29 0.96
C GLU A 63 5.55 -1.31 2.16
N LEU A 64 4.74 -2.37 2.25
CA LEU A 64 4.05 -2.74 3.48
C LEU A 64 4.34 -4.20 3.82
N LYS A 65 4.44 -4.48 5.11
CA LYS A 65 4.60 -5.82 5.68
C LYS A 65 3.50 -6.08 6.70
N SER A 66 3.29 -7.33 7.07
CA SER A 66 2.43 -7.66 8.20
C SER A 66 3.03 -8.69 9.15
N ASP A 67 2.36 -8.90 10.29
CA ASP A 67 2.63 -9.99 11.24
C ASP A 67 2.17 -11.37 10.73
N LEU A 68 1.43 -11.39 9.64
CA LEU A 68 0.98 -12.59 8.94
C LEU A 68 1.66 -12.70 7.56
N ASP A 69 1.23 -13.68 6.77
CA ASP A 69 1.79 -13.98 5.45
C ASP A 69 1.34 -12.99 4.34
N TYR A 70 1.14 -11.71 4.69
CA TYR A 70 0.88 -10.67 3.71
C TYR A 70 2.10 -9.78 3.49
N THR A 71 2.35 -9.47 2.23
CA THR A 71 3.33 -8.46 1.82
C THR A 71 2.74 -7.64 0.69
N GLY A 72 3.27 -6.44 0.50
CA GLY A 72 2.86 -5.65 -0.66
C GLY A 72 3.44 -4.25 -0.69
N SER A 73 2.68 -3.36 -1.29
CA SER A 73 3.13 -2.01 -1.59
C SER A 73 2.02 -0.99 -1.38
N TRP A 74 2.44 0.25 -1.14
CA TRP A 74 1.55 1.41 -1.10
C TRP A 74 2.08 2.50 -2.05
N TRP A 75 1.17 3.33 -2.53
CA TRP A 75 1.49 4.45 -3.40
C TRP A 75 0.44 5.55 -3.31
N VAL A 76 0.81 6.73 -3.79
CA VAL A 76 -0.09 7.86 -4.03
C VAL A 76 -0.36 7.94 -5.53
N GLU A 77 -1.63 8.07 -5.89
CA GLU A 77 -2.07 8.30 -7.27
C GLU A 77 -2.98 9.53 -7.35
N GLY A 78 -3.01 10.18 -8.50
CA GLY A 78 -3.79 11.39 -8.74
C GLY A 78 -2.98 12.68 -8.63
N ASP A 79 -3.62 13.78 -9.02
CA ASP A 79 -3.05 15.13 -8.99
C ASP A 79 -3.34 15.82 -7.64
N GLU A 80 -2.59 16.87 -7.32
CA GLU A 80 -2.83 17.74 -6.15
C GLU A 80 -4.31 18.15 -6.03
N GLY A 81 -4.85 18.07 -4.82
CA GLY A 81 -6.26 18.24 -4.49
C GLY A 81 -7.15 17.00 -4.72
N THR A 82 -6.61 15.94 -5.33
CA THR A 82 -7.34 14.69 -5.64
C THR A 82 -6.53 13.44 -5.32
N GLN A 83 -5.40 13.57 -4.63
CA GLN A 83 -4.50 12.46 -4.40
C GLN A 83 -5.17 11.39 -3.53
N MET A 84 -4.94 10.14 -3.90
CA MET A 84 -5.42 8.96 -3.23
C MET A 84 -4.23 8.20 -2.66
N PHE A 85 -4.31 7.80 -1.39
CA PHE A 85 -3.42 6.79 -0.84
C PHE A 85 -3.99 5.42 -1.17
N CYS A 86 -3.19 4.61 -1.83
CA CYS A 86 -3.54 3.27 -2.26
C CYS A 86 -2.57 2.26 -1.67
N TYR A 87 -3.08 1.07 -1.38
CA TYR A 87 -2.23 -0.05 -1.03
C TYR A 87 -2.80 -1.37 -1.52
N LEU A 88 -1.89 -2.33 -1.66
CA LEU A 88 -2.18 -3.70 -2.03
C LEU A 88 -1.34 -4.61 -1.13
N MET A 89 -1.99 -5.55 -0.46
CA MET A 89 -1.32 -6.63 0.25
C MET A 89 -1.79 -7.97 -0.30
N THR A 90 -0.85 -8.90 -0.48
CA THR A 90 -1.10 -10.21 -1.08
C THR A 90 -0.50 -11.32 -0.23
N SER A 91 -1.14 -12.48 -0.25
CA SER A 91 -0.65 -13.72 0.37
C SER A 91 -0.71 -14.86 -0.63
N SER A 92 0.30 -15.73 -0.60
CA SER A 92 0.33 -16.96 -1.40
C SER A 92 -0.21 -18.18 -0.65
N ILE A 93 -0.47 -18.05 0.66
CA ILE A 93 -0.81 -19.19 1.53
C ILE A 93 -2.04 -18.95 2.42
N ARG A 94 -2.65 -17.76 2.35
CA ARG A 94 -3.83 -17.38 3.12
C ARG A 94 -4.92 -16.85 2.19
N GLU A 95 -6.17 -17.14 2.55
CA GLU A 95 -7.33 -16.45 2.00
C GLU A 95 -7.82 -15.37 3.00
N PRO A 96 -8.23 -14.18 2.53
CA PRO A 96 -8.25 -13.74 1.13
C PRO A 96 -6.84 -13.51 0.57
N SER A 97 -6.52 -14.06 -0.60
CA SER A 97 -5.17 -13.92 -1.18
C SER A 97 -4.77 -12.49 -1.53
N GLN A 98 -5.73 -11.57 -1.57
CA GLN A 98 -5.53 -10.16 -1.88
C GLN A 98 -6.44 -9.29 -1.00
N LEU A 99 -5.88 -8.20 -0.48
CA LEU A 99 -6.61 -7.12 0.17
C LEU A 99 -6.05 -5.79 -0.35
N SER A 100 -6.91 -4.91 -0.86
CA SER A 100 -6.47 -3.62 -1.40
C SER A 100 -7.47 -2.50 -1.11
N GLU A 101 -6.98 -1.26 -1.06
CA GLU A 101 -7.82 -0.10 -0.83
C GLU A 101 -7.20 1.15 -1.45
N CYS A 102 -8.03 2.13 -1.76
CA CYS A 102 -7.61 3.50 -2.07
C CYS A 102 -8.54 4.49 -1.36
N PHE A 103 -8.00 5.47 -0.65
CA PHE A 103 -8.78 6.53 -0.02
C PHE A 103 -8.19 7.92 -0.27
N PRO A 104 -9.01 8.99 -0.30
CA PRO A 104 -8.53 10.34 -0.58
C PRO A 104 -7.63 10.84 0.55
N LEU A 105 -6.42 11.28 0.23
CA LEU A 105 -5.46 11.80 1.20
C LEU A 105 -5.95 13.05 1.92
N VAL A 106 -6.74 13.89 1.22
CA VAL A 106 -7.38 15.09 1.80
C VAL A 106 -8.33 14.76 2.96
N LEU A 107 -8.80 13.51 3.07
CA LEU A 107 -9.66 13.06 4.17
C LEU A 107 -8.87 12.41 5.31
N MET A 108 -7.56 12.21 5.13
CA MET A 108 -6.72 11.52 6.08
C MET A 108 -6.20 12.46 7.15
N ASN A 109 -6.96 12.52 8.23
CA ASN A 109 -6.49 13.10 9.46
C ASN A 109 -5.40 12.22 10.07
N ASN A 110 -4.41 12.88 10.68
CA ASN A 110 -3.33 12.26 11.43
C ASN A 110 -3.87 11.11 12.34
N PRO A 111 -3.62 9.83 11.98
CA PRO A 111 -4.18 8.70 12.71
C PRO A 111 -3.54 8.63 14.09
N ARG A 112 -4.32 8.98 15.11
CA ARG A 112 -3.88 8.91 16.51
C ARG A 112 -4.01 7.48 17.00
N ILE A 113 -3.16 7.06 17.93
CA ILE A 113 -3.30 5.76 18.60
C ILE A 113 -4.73 5.60 19.14
N GLY A 114 -5.35 4.47 18.84
CA GLY A 114 -6.73 4.15 19.20
C GLY A 114 -7.79 4.71 18.26
N ALA A 115 -7.44 5.48 17.22
CA ALA A 115 -8.39 5.85 16.17
C ALA A 115 -8.87 4.58 15.47
N LYS A 116 -10.19 4.50 15.23
CA LYS A 116 -10.85 3.35 14.62
C LYS A 116 -11.77 3.78 13.50
N TRP A 117 -11.85 2.97 12.45
CA TRP A 117 -12.82 3.16 11.39
C TRP A 117 -13.24 1.84 10.73
N PRO A 118 -14.52 1.68 10.37
CA PRO A 118 -14.91 0.62 9.45
C PRO A 118 -14.53 0.99 8.02
N GLY A 119 -14.32 0.00 7.18
CA GLY A 119 -14.09 0.19 5.75
C GLY A 119 -14.32 -1.08 4.94
N PHE A 120 -14.01 -0.98 3.65
CA PHE A 120 -14.10 -2.08 2.72
C PHE A 120 -12.83 -2.13 1.88
N PHE A 121 -12.25 -3.31 1.78
CA PHE A 121 -11.29 -3.59 0.73
C PHE A 121 -12.01 -3.59 -0.63
N LYS A 122 -11.26 -3.32 -1.72
CA LYS A 122 -11.79 -3.37 -3.09
C LYS A 122 -12.35 -4.75 -3.45
N GLU A 123 -11.89 -5.79 -2.77
CA GLU A 123 -12.39 -7.16 -2.87
C GLU A 123 -13.78 -7.36 -2.24
N GLY A 124 -14.41 -6.30 -1.73
CA GLY A 124 -15.76 -6.34 -1.14
C GLY A 124 -15.80 -6.87 0.28
N ILE A 125 -14.64 -6.97 0.93
CA ILE A 125 -14.50 -7.52 2.28
C ILE A 125 -14.49 -6.37 3.28
N MET A 126 -15.37 -6.47 4.27
CA MET A 126 -15.42 -5.51 5.37
C MET A 126 -14.21 -5.64 6.29
N TYR A 127 -13.78 -4.51 6.85
CA TYR A 127 -12.81 -4.50 7.92
C TYR A 127 -13.18 -3.46 9.00
N GLU A 128 -12.66 -3.66 10.22
CA GLU A 128 -12.46 -2.57 11.19
C GLU A 128 -10.95 -2.32 11.32
N ALA A 129 -10.51 -1.08 11.10
CA ALA A 129 -9.12 -0.71 11.27
C ALA A 129 -8.93 0.04 12.58
N ILE A 130 -7.79 -0.17 13.23
CA ILE A 130 -7.35 0.58 14.42
C ILE A 130 -5.86 0.91 14.35
N VAL A 131 -5.51 2.12 14.79
CA VAL A 131 -4.11 2.54 14.97
C VAL A 131 -3.59 2.01 16.32
N VAL A 132 -2.57 1.18 16.28
CA VAL A 132 -1.91 0.59 17.45
C VAL A 132 -0.52 1.21 17.64
N GLU A 133 -0.10 1.37 18.88
CA GLU A 133 1.20 1.94 19.21
C GLU A 133 2.35 1.00 18.87
N GLY A 134 3.41 1.57 18.30
CA GLY A 134 4.67 0.88 18.05
C GLY A 134 4.70 0.07 16.76
N ARG A 135 5.86 -0.56 16.56
CA ARG A 135 6.18 -1.55 15.52
C ARG A 135 6.92 -2.71 16.17
N PRO A 136 6.89 -3.92 15.59
CA PRO A 136 7.80 -5.00 15.97
C PRO A 136 9.27 -4.61 15.85
#